data_AF-A0A8B9EYZ3-F1
#
_entry.id   AF-A0A8B9EYZ3-F1
#
_cell.length_a   1.000
_cell.length_b   1.000
_cell.length_c   1.000
_cell.angle_alpha   90.00
_cell.angle_beta   90.00
_cell.angle_gamma   90.00
#
_symmetry.space_group_name_H-M   'P 1'
#
loop_
_entity.id
_entity.type
_entity.pdbx_description
1 polymer ?
#
loop_
_entity_poly.entity_id
_entity_poly.type
_entity_poly.pdbx_seq_one_letter_code
_entity_poly.pdbx_strand_id
1 'polypeptide(L)'
;MSRTGGDSTAVLERAGAETVKRAVELDVASRFQESLVCYQEGIDLLLQVVKATKDEAKKHRYRQKISEYMTRAEDIKKHIEKEKQDGKYHKQIRIEENATGFSYEKVFQEYLSEIVSEVWVEDPYIRSVHQLYNFLRFCEMLVKGPCKVKTIHLLTSYDEGSGKSQQITGLDEIQQSLRNYGVTLNIAFSTSIHDREIRFNNGWMIKIGRGLDYFKRPQGRFSIGSCDFDLRPCHETTVDVFHTKHTKKM
;
A
#
# COMPACT_ATOMS: atom_id res chain seq x y z
N MET A 1 -6.49 5.25 -47.34
CA MET A 1 -6.87 4.55 -46.08
C MET A 1 -5.70 3.68 -45.61
N SER A 2 -5.42 3.66 -44.29
CA SER A 2 -4.50 2.76 -43.54
C SER A 2 -3.07 3.20 -43.11
N ARG A 3 -2.74 4.49 -42.98
CA ARG A 3 -1.44 4.91 -42.38
C ARG A 3 -1.42 5.06 -40.84
N THR A 4 -2.56 4.99 -40.15
CA THR A 4 -2.65 5.25 -38.70
C THR A 4 -2.40 4.02 -37.81
N GLY A 5 -2.51 2.79 -38.31
CA GLY A 5 -2.36 1.57 -37.50
C GLY A 5 -0.92 1.08 -37.27
N GLY A 6 0.02 1.43 -38.16
CA GLY A 6 1.41 1.00 -38.07
C GLY A 6 2.19 1.71 -36.96
N ASP A 7 1.91 2.99 -36.77
CA ASP A 7 2.60 3.85 -35.78
C ASP A 7 2.20 3.45 -34.34
N SER A 8 0.92 3.17 -34.12
CA SER A 8 0.40 2.71 -32.82
C SER A 8 0.97 1.35 -32.39
N THR A 9 1.21 0.43 -33.33
CA THR A 9 1.79 -0.90 -33.01
C THR A 9 3.26 -0.78 -32.61
N ALA A 10 4.02 0.09 -33.27
CA ALA A 10 5.44 0.33 -32.97
C ALA A 10 5.63 0.99 -31.59
N VAL A 11 4.71 1.88 -31.19
CA VAL A 11 4.71 2.49 -29.85
C VAL A 11 4.47 1.43 -28.76
N LEU A 12 3.48 0.55 -28.95
CA LEU A 12 3.20 -0.55 -28.02
C LEU A 12 4.36 -1.55 -27.92
N GLU A 13 5.01 -1.83 -29.04
CA GLU A 13 6.18 -2.71 -29.10
C GLU A 13 7.37 -2.14 -28.32
N ARG A 14 7.65 -0.85 -28.47
CA ARG A 14 8.70 -0.18 -27.69
C ARG A 14 8.37 -0.17 -26.20
N ALA A 15 7.14 0.22 -25.83
CA ALA A 15 6.71 0.26 -24.44
C ALA A 15 6.80 -1.13 -23.79
N GLY A 16 6.30 -2.18 -24.45
CA GLY A 16 6.40 -3.55 -23.94
C GLY A 16 7.85 -4.01 -23.77
N ALA A 17 8.73 -3.71 -24.73
CA ALA A 17 10.14 -4.06 -24.64
C ALA A 17 10.88 -3.32 -23.50
N GLU A 18 10.62 -2.02 -23.32
CA GLU A 18 11.19 -1.21 -22.23
C GLU A 18 10.71 -1.70 -20.85
N THR A 19 9.42 -1.98 -20.71
CA THR A 19 8.84 -2.46 -19.44
C THR A 19 9.40 -3.84 -19.07
N VAL A 20 9.51 -4.77 -20.02
CA VAL A 20 10.12 -6.08 -19.76
C VAL A 20 11.61 -5.95 -19.46
N LYS A 21 12.35 -5.07 -20.15
CA LYS A 21 13.76 -4.81 -19.83
C LYS A 21 13.91 -4.34 -18.37
N ARG A 22 13.07 -3.41 -17.92
CA ARG A 22 13.02 -2.98 -16.51
C ARG A 22 12.70 -4.15 -15.58
N ALA A 23 11.78 -5.04 -15.97
CA ALA A 23 11.46 -6.23 -15.20
C ALA A 23 12.69 -7.11 -14.96
N VAL A 24 13.51 -7.35 -15.99
CA VAL A 24 14.74 -8.13 -15.89
C VAL A 24 15.78 -7.45 -15.00
N GLU A 25 15.96 -6.13 -15.13
CA GLU A 25 16.91 -5.38 -14.28
C GLU A 25 16.52 -5.47 -12.79
N LEU A 26 15.23 -5.37 -12.49
CA LEU A 26 14.70 -5.52 -11.13
C LEU A 26 14.83 -6.96 -10.62
N ASP A 27 14.62 -7.95 -11.49
CA ASP A 27 14.78 -9.38 -11.18
C ASP A 27 16.22 -9.69 -10.75
N VAL A 28 17.20 -9.21 -11.53
CA VAL A 28 18.64 -9.35 -11.23
C VAL A 28 19.00 -8.64 -9.92
N ALA A 29 18.36 -7.49 -9.64
CA ALA A 29 18.52 -6.77 -8.38
C ALA A 29 17.80 -7.44 -7.19
N SER A 30 17.20 -8.63 -7.37
CA SER A 30 16.37 -9.32 -6.37
C SER A 30 15.18 -8.50 -5.86
N ARG A 31 14.74 -7.49 -6.65
CA ARG A 31 13.52 -6.70 -6.40
C ARG A 31 12.33 -7.42 -7.01
N PHE A 32 12.05 -8.62 -6.49
CA PHE A 32 11.12 -9.58 -7.08
C PHE A 32 9.69 -9.04 -7.23
N GLN A 33 9.18 -8.26 -6.27
CA GLN A 33 7.82 -7.71 -6.35
C GLN A 33 7.67 -6.70 -7.50
N GLU A 34 8.61 -5.76 -7.60
CA GLU A 34 8.58 -4.75 -8.66
C GLU A 34 8.87 -5.36 -10.03
N SER A 35 9.77 -6.35 -10.06
CA SER A 35 10.02 -7.16 -11.23
C SER A 35 8.76 -7.88 -11.72
N LEU A 36 8.01 -8.51 -10.81
CA LEU A 36 6.76 -9.20 -11.13
C LEU A 36 5.72 -8.27 -11.77
N VAL A 37 5.53 -7.08 -11.19
CA VAL A 37 4.61 -6.07 -11.74
C VAL A 37 5.05 -5.65 -13.15
N CYS A 38 6.33 -5.38 -13.35
CA CYS A 38 6.86 -5.00 -14.68
C CYS A 38 6.72 -6.15 -15.69
N TYR A 39 6.93 -7.41 -15.27
CA TYR A 39 6.68 -8.55 -16.16
C TYR A 39 5.21 -8.63 -16.57
N GLN A 40 4.26 -8.48 -15.62
CA GLN A 40 2.83 -8.50 -15.93
C GLN A 40 2.42 -7.40 -16.90
N GLU A 41 2.79 -6.14 -16.61
CA GLU A 41 2.52 -5.00 -17.49
C GLU A 41 3.17 -5.16 -18.87
N GLY A 42 4.42 -5.60 -18.91
CA GLY A 42 5.15 -5.85 -20.15
C GLY A 42 4.53 -6.96 -21.00
N ILE A 43 4.09 -8.05 -20.36
CA ILE A 43 3.37 -9.16 -21.01
C ILE A 43 2.04 -8.66 -21.60
N ASP A 44 1.27 -7.89 -20.86
CA ASP A 44 -0.01 -7.34 -21.32
C ASP A 44 0.16 -6.43 -22.54
N LEU A 45 1.20 -5.58 -22.55
CA LEU A 45 1.55 -4.75 -23.70
C LEU A 45 1.94 -5.62 -24.91
N LEU A 46 2.79 -6.63 -24.71
CA LEU A 46 3.21 -7.53 -25.80
C LEU A 46 2.02 -8.37 -26.34
N LEU A 47 1.07 -8.76 -25.50
CA LEU A 47 -0.17 -9.42 -25.94
C LEU A 47 -1.02 -8.51 -26.84
N GLN A 48 -1.07 -7.21 -26.56
CA GLN A 48 -1.72 -6.23 -27.45
C GLN A 48 -0.97 -6.09 -28.79
N VAL A 49 0.37 -6.10 -28.77
CA VAL A 49 1.19 -6.10 -29.99
C VAL A 49 0.89 -7.33 -30.85
N VAL A 50 0.77 -8.52 -30.24
CA VAL A 50 0.41 -9.76 -30.96
C VAL A 50 -0.96 -9.65 -31.63
N LYS A 51 -1.94 -9.03 -30.95
CA LYS A 51 -3.30 -8.81 -31.50
C LYS A 51 -3.29 -7.83 -32.68
N ALA A 52 -2.46 -6.78 -32.63
CA ALA A 52 -2.37 -5.75 -33.66
C ALA A 52 -1.49 -6.14 -34.86
N THR A 53 -0.49 -7.01 -34.64
CA THR A 53 0.42 -7.47 -35.69
C THR A 53 -0.33 -8.32 -36.73
N LYS A 54 -0.01 -8.19 -38.01
CA LYS A 54 -0.58 -9.04 -39.08
C LYS A 54 0.37 -10.15 -39.53
N ASP A 55 1.67 -9.91 -39.40
CA ASP A 55 2.73 -10.87 -39.73
C ASP A 55 2.72 -12.07 -38.75
N GLU A 56 2.41 -13.25 -39.27
CA GLU A 56 2.35 -14.48 -38.47
C GLU A 56 3.71 -14.95 -37.95
N ALA A 57 4.81 -14.71 -38.67
CA ALA A 57 6.14 -15.05 -38.19
C ALA A 57 6.55 -14.15 -37.01
N LYS A 58 6.22 -12.85 -37.10
CA LYS A 58 6.44 -11.89 -36.00
C LYS A 58 5.55 -12.21 -34.80
N LYS A 59 4.28 -12.59 -35.00
CA LYS A 59 3.41 -13.09 -33.92
C LYS A 59 3.98 -14.32 -33.22
N HIS A 60 4.48 -15.29 -33.98
CA HIS A 60 5.04 -16.51 -33.40
C HIS A 60 6.22 -16.20 -32.48
N ARG A 61 7.14 -15.32 -32.91
CA ARG A 61 8.26 -14.85 -32.07
C ARG A 61 7.80 -14.17 -30.79
N TYR A 62 6.80 -13.29 -30.86
CA TYR A 62 6.27 -12.65 -29.66
C TYR A 62 5.59 -13.63 -28.72
N ARG A 63 4.81 -14.59 -29.23
CA ARG A 63 4.19 -15.62 -28.39
C ARG A 63 5.24 -16.46 -27.64
N GLN A 64 6.35 -16.80 -28.29
CA GLN A 64 7.47 -17.49 -27.64
C GLN A 64 8.04 -16.64 -26.50
N LYS A 65 8.35 -15.36 -26.75
CA LYS A 65 8.87 -14.47 -25.71
C LYS A 65 7.90 -14.20 -24.58
N ILE A 66 6.62 -13.99 -24.89
CA ILE A 66 5.57 -13.84 -23.88
C ILE A 66 5.49 -15.11 -23.03
N SER A 67 5.60 -16.30 -23.61
CA SER A 67 5.64 -17.55 -22.86
C SER A 67 6.83 -17.61 -21.90
N GLU A 68 8.03 -17.25 -22.36
CA GLU A 68 9.22 -17.20 -21.50
C GLU A 68 9.04 -16.23 -20.32
N TYR A 69 8.52 -15.02 -20.58
CA TYR A 69 8.27 -14.02 -19.54
C TYR A 69 7.14 -14.43 -18.58
N MET A 70 6.09 -15.09 -19.06
CA MET A 70 5.02 -15.64 -18.20
C MET A 70 5.55 -16.71 -17.27
N THR A 71 6.39 -17.64 -17.77
CA THR A 71 7.03 -18.66 -16.93
C THR A 71 7.89 -18.01 -15.85
N ARG A 72 8.71 -17.01 -16.21
CA ARG A 72 9.55 -16.31 -15.22
C ARG A 72 8.71 -15.56 -14.19
N ALA A 73 7.66 -14.86 -14.61
CA ALA A 73 6.74 -14.16 -13.71
C ALA A 73 6.06 -15.12 -12.73
N GLU A 74 5.69 -16.33 -13.19
CA GLU A 74 5.09 -17.34 -12.33
C GLU A 74 6.09 -17.92 -11.31
N ASP A 75 7.35 -18.13 -11.70
CA ASP A 75 8.40 -18.56 -10.78
C ASP A 75 8.69 -17.50 -9.71
N ILE A 76 8.76 -16.22 -10.10
CA ILE A 76 8.91 -15.10 -9.17
C ILE A 76 7.73 -15.04 -8.21
N LYS A 77 6.50 -15.20 -8.71
CA LYS A 77 5.30 -15.23 -7.88
C LYS A 77 5.36 -16.37 -6.86
N LYS A 78 5.78 -17.57 -7.26
CA LYS A 78 5.98 -18.71 -6.34
C LYS A 78 7.06 -18.43 -5.29
N HIS A 79 8.14 -17.77 -5.68
CA HIS A 79 9.21 -17.37 -4.77
C HIS A 79 8.70 -16.40 -3.71
N ILE A 80 8.01 -15.33 -4.13
CA ILE A 80 7.40 -14.34 -3.23
C ILE A 80 6.42 -15.01 -2.27
N GLU A 81 5.57 -15.91 -2.76
CA GLU A 81 4.61 -16.63 -1.92
C GLU A 81 5.32 -17.52 -0.89
N LYS A 82 6.43 -18.16 -1.28
CA LYS A 82 7.26 -18.92 -0.35
C LYS A 82 7.90 -18.02 0.71
N GLU A 83 8.43 -16.85 0.34
CA GLU A 83 8.98 -15.91 1.32
C GLU A 83 7.94 -15.39 2.31
N LYS A 84 6.70 -15.16 1.83
CA LYS A 84 5.56 -14.83 2.70
C LYS A 84 5.23 -15.97 3.67
N GLN A 85 5.25 -17.22 3.20
CA GLN A 85 5.03 -18.41 4.02
C GLN A 85 6.14 -18.65 5.04
N ASP A 86 7.38 -18.31 4.69
CA ASP A 86 8.57 -18.43 5.54
C ASP A 86 8.73 -17.24 6.50
N GLY A 87 7.87 -16.21 6.39
CA GLY A 87 7.94 -14.99 7.21
C GLY A 87 9.12 -14.08 6.87
N LYS A 88 9.74 -14.28 5.70
CA LYS A 88 10.92 -13.54 5.23
C LYS A 88 10.57 -12.38 4.30
N TYR A 89 9.30 -12.26 3.92
CA TYR A 89 8.85 -11.17 3.06
C TYR A 89 9.05 -9.81 3.73
N HIS A 90 9.81 -8.94 3.06
CA HIS A 90 10.02 -7.56 3.44
C HIS A 90 9.98 -6.67 2.20
N LYS A 91 9.16 -5.61 2.25
CA LYS A 91 9.09 -4.56 1.23
C LYS A 91 9.24 -3.23 1.92
N GLN A 92 10.17 -2.41 1.46
CA GLN A 92 10.36 -1.05 1.97
C GLN A 92 9.89 -0.04 0.93
N ILE A 93 9.08 0.93 1.37
CA ILE A 93 8.66 2.09 0.59
C ILE A 93 9.29 3.31 1.24
N ARG A 94 10.09 4.06 0.48
CA ARG A 94 10.66 5.32 0.93
C ARG A 94 9.78 6.47 0.47
N ILE A 95 9.29 7.25 1.43
CA ILE A 95 8.57 8.50 1.18
C ILE A 95 9.60 9.61 1.30
N GLU A 96 9.94 10.23 0.17
CA GLU A 96 10.89 11.33 0.12
C GLU A 96 10.29 12.62 0.70
N GLU A 97 11.15 13.54 1.12
CA GLU A 97 10.74 14.84 1.66
C GLU A 97 9.89 15.63 0.64
N ASN A 98 8.72 16.12 1.06
CA ASN A 98 7.71 16.80 0.24
C ASN A 98 7.03 15.92 -0.83
N ALA A 99 7.23 14.60 -0.83
CA ALA A 99 6.55 13.73 -1.78
C ALA A 99 5.02 13.72 -1.55
N THR A 100 4.27 13.44 -2.61
CA THR A 100 2.80 13.35 -2.63
C THR A 100 2.37 11.98 -3.17
N GLY A 101 1.07 11.67 -3.10
CA GLY A 101 0.50 10.40 -3.57
C GLY A 101 0.56 9.27 -2.54
N PHE A 102 0.75 9.61 -1.26
CA PHE A 102 0.88 8.66 -0.15
C PHE A 102 -0.28 8.79 0.84
N SER A 103 -1.52 8.96 0.37
CA SER A 103 -2.68 8.78 1.25
C SER A 103 -2.67 7.38 1.88
N TYR A 104 -3.40 7.20 2.98
CA TYR A 104 -3.54 5.88 3.57
C TYR A 104 -4.13 4.87 2.58
N GLU A 105 -5.12 5.27 1.77
CA GLU A 105 -5.69 4.39 0.74
C GLU A 105 -4.59 3.87 -0.19
N LYS A 106 -3.70 4.75 -0.70
CA LYS A 106 -2.58 4.33 -1.56
C LYS A 106 -1.57 3.42 -0.87
N VAL A 107 -1.23 3.73 0.40
CA VAL A 107 -0.21 2.97 1.14
C VAL A 107 -0.73 1.59 1.55
N PHE A 108 -2.00 1.47 1.94
CA PHE A 108 -2.54 0.25 2.54
C PHE A 108 -3.39 -0.62 1.59
N GLN A 109 -3.92 -0.10 0.48
CA GLN A 109 -4.83 -0.83 -0.41
C GLN A 109 -4.34 -2.22 -0.86
N GLU A 110 -3.03 -2.41 -1.08
CA GLU A 110 -2.46 -3.69 -1.53
C GLU A 110 -2.55 -4.78 -0.45
N TYR A 111 -2.67 -4.38 0.82
CA TYR A 111 -2.63 -5.27 1.99
C TYR A 111 -4.02 -5.49 2.60
N LEU A 112 -5.02 -4.72 2.15
CA LEU A 112 -6.42 -4.83 2.56
C LEU A 112 -7.17 -5.76 1.60
N SER A 113 -7.74 -6.81 2.16
CA SER A 113 -8.53 -7.82 1.43
C SER A 113 -9.79 -8.15 2.20
N GLU A 114 -10.75 -8.83 1.56
CA GLU A 114 -12.04 -9.18 2.18
C GLU A 114 -11.91 -10.02 3.47
N ILE A 115 -10.80 -10.75 3.59
CA ILE A 115 -10.48 -11.59 4.76
C ILE A 115 -10.07 -10.77 6.00
N VAL A 116 -9.71 -9.49 5.83
CA VAL A 116 -9.32 -8.64 6.95
C VAL A 116 -10.55 -8.31 7.77
N SER A 117 -10.56 -8.78 9.02
CA SER A 117 -11.66 -8.56 9.97
C SER A 117 -11.21 -7.89 11.26
N GLU A 118 -9.91 -7.89 11.54
CA GLU A 118 -9.35 -7.36 12.78
C GLU A 118 -8.01 -6.66 12.51
N VAL A 119 -7.84 -5.47 13.11
CA VAL A 119 -6.71 -4.57 12.90
C VAL A 119 -6.15 -4.13 14.24
N TRP A 120 -4.82 -4.15 14.39
CA TRP A 120 -4.12 -3.59 15.53
C TRP A 120 -3.28 -2.41 15.07
N VAL A 121 -3.36 -1.30 15.80
CA VAL A 121 -2.64 -0.06 15.54
C VAL A 121 -1.91 0.31 16.83
N GLU A 122 -0.59 0.23 16.80
CA GLU A 122 0.30 0.72 17.85
C GLU A 122 0.94 2.02 17.33
N ASP A 123 0.55 3.16 17.91
CA ASP A 123 1.09 4.47 17.55
C ASP A 123 1.12 5.37 18.79
N PRO A 124 2.31 5.74 19.32
CA PRO A 124 2.45 6.53 20.54
C PRO A 124 1.96 7.98 20.41
N TYR A 125 1.69 8.46 19.19
CA TYR A 125 1.44 9.88 18.92
C TYR A 125 0.01 10.18 18.49
N ILE A 126 -0.98 9.34 18.79
CA ILE A 126 -2.38 9.72 18.56
C ILE A 126 -2.88 10.61 19.70
N ARG A 127 -2.40 11.87 19.75
CA ARG A 127 -2.62 12.80 20.89
C ARG A 127 -3.39 14.05 20.49
N SER A 128 -2.82 14.80 19.54
CA SER A 128 -3.35 16.10 19.13
C SER A 128 -4.44 15.99 18.04
N VAL A 129 -5.17 17.08 17.80
CA VAL A 129 -6.32 17.11 16.88
C VAL A 129 -6.00 16.58 15.48
N HIS A 130 -4.87 16.97 14.88
CA HIS A 130 -4.52 16.50 13.54
C HIS A 130 -4.18 15.01 13.50
N GLN A 131 -3.62 14.48 14.59
CA GLN A 131 -3.32 13.05 14.76
C GLN A 131 -4.60 12.24 14.97
N LEU A 132 -5.59 12.78 15.69
CA LEU A 132 -6.94 12.19 15.77
C LEU A 132 -7.59 12.11 14.39
N TYR A 133 -7.50 13.18 13.60
CA TYR A 133 -8.02 13.17 12.23
C TYR A 133 -7.24 12.21 11.29
N ASN A 134 -5.94 12.05 11.49
CA ASN A 134 -5.13 11.04 10.81
C ASN A 134 -5.67 9.63 11.12
N PHE A 135 -5.88 9.32 12.40
CA PHE A 135 -6.48 8.05 12.80
C PHE A 135 -7.91 7.87 12.27
N LEU A 136 -8.74 8.93 12.28
CA LEU A 136 -10.09 8.89 11.70
C LEU A 136 -10.06 8.54 10.22
N ARG A 137 -9.21 9.20 9.42
CA ARG A 137 -9.06 8.88 7.98
C ARG A 137 -8.58 7.45 7.74
N PHE A 138 -7.70 6.95 8.60
CA PHE A 138 -7.27 5.55 8.55
C PHE A 138 -8.48 4.61 8.79
N CYS A 139 -9.32 4.91 9.78
CA CYS A 139 -10.56 4.17 10.03
C CYS A 139 -11.57 4.27 8.89
N GLU A 140 -11.75 5.45 8.28
CA GLU A 140 -12.63 5.65 7.11
C GLU A 140 -12.20 4.76 5.93
N MET A 141 -10.90 4.65 5.67
CA MET A 141 -10.35 3.75 4.66
C MET A 141 -10.70 2.29 4.95
N LEU A 142 -10.61 1.85 6.22
CA LEU A 142 -10.96 0.47 6.61
C LEU A 142 -12.45 0.17 6.45
N VAL A 143 -13.32 1.16 6.71
CA VAL A 143 -14.77 1.02 6.56
C VAL A 143 -15.20 1.05 5.09
N LYS A 144 -14.58 1.91 4.27
CA LYS A 144 -14.87 2.06 2.83
C LYS A 144 -14.28 0.92 1.99
N GLY A 145 -13.14 0.39 2.39
CA GLY A 145 -12.37 -0.58 1.62
C GLY A 145 -13.08 -1.92 1.40
N PRO A 146 -12.48 -2.84 0.63
CA PRO A 146 -13.06 -4.17 0.38
C PRO A 146 -13.08 -5.06 1.64
N CYS A 147 -12.40 -4.66 2.71
CA CYS A 147 -12.30 -5.38 3.96
C CYS A 147 -13.58 -5.30 4.81
N LYS A 148 -13.85 -6.37 5.57
CA LYS A 148 -14.99 -6.45 6.50
C LYS A 148 -14.50 -6.34 7.94
N VAL A 149 -13.80 -5.25 8.24
CA VAL A 149 -13.24 -5.01 9.58
C VAL A 149 -14.37 -4.91 10.60
N LYS A 150 -14.28 -5.72 11.66
CA LYS A 150 -15.23 -5.74 12.79
C LYS A 150 -14.61 -5.13 14.04
N THR A 151 -13.29 -5.25 14.19
CA THR A 151 -12.60 -4.83 15.41
C THR A 151 -11.30 -4.13 15.08
N ILE A 152 -11.10 -2.97 15.70
CA ILE A 152 -9.88 -2.18 15.63
C ILE A 152 -9.34 -2.05 17.06
N HIS A 153 -8.09 -2.37 17.28
CA HIS A 153 -7.41 -2.19 18.55
C HIS A 153 -6.39 -1.07 18.40
N LEU A 154 -6.57 0.03 19.12
CA LEU A 154 -5.63 1.13 19.18
C LEU A 154 -4.87 1.08 20.51
N LEU A 155 -3.54 1.04 20.43
CA LEU A 155 -2.63 1.24 21.54
C LEU A 155 -1.87 2.55 21.32
N THR A 156 -2.10 3.54 22.19
CA THR A 156 -1.46 4.86 22.12
C THR A 156 -0.92 5.28 23.49
N SER A 157 -0.16 6.38 23.53
CA SER A 157 0.30 6.98 24.79
C SER A 157 -0.56 8.18 25.17
N TYR A 158 -0.67 8.45 26.46
CA TYR A 158 -1.32 9.66 26.93
C TYR A 158 -0.55 10.91 26.50
N ASP A 159 -1.29 11.97 26.22
CA ASP A 159 -0.73 13.32 26.27
C ASP A 159 -0.31 13.64 27.72
N GLU A 160 0.90 14.19 27.88
CA GLU A 160 1.49 14.54 29.17
C GLU A 160 1.03 15.93 29.67
N GLY A 161 0.27 16.68 28.85
CA GLY A 161 -0.22 18.01 29.16
C GLY A 161 -1.74 18.16 29.26
N SER A 162 -2.22 19.40 29.04
CA SER A 162 -3.66 19.74 29.04
C SER A 162 -4.45 19.08 27.89
N GLY A 163 -3.74 18.57 26.87
CA GLY A 163 -4.35 17.89 25.72
C GLY A 163 -4.95 16.51 26.03
N LYS A 164 -4.69 15.93 27.21
CA LYS A 164 -5.18 14.60 27.58
C LYS A 164 -6.71 14.49 27.52
N SER A 165 -7.43 15.51 27.99
CA SER A 165 -8.90 15.50 27.92
C SER A 165 -9.39 15.52 26.48
N GLN A 166 -8.74 16.32 25.62
CA GLN A 166 -9.09 16.43 24.21
C GLN A 166 -8.82 15.11 23.46
N GLN A 167 -7.70 14.45 23.77
CA GLN A 167 -7.37 13.14 23.24
C GLN A 167 -8.44 12.10 23.58
N ILE A 168 -8.81 12.00 24.87
CA ILE A 168 -9.80 11.01 25.35
C ILE A 168 -11.17 11.27 24.72
N THR A 169 -11.66 12.51 24.76
CA THR A 169 -12.96 12.86 24.17
C THR A 169 -12.98 12.60 22.67
N GLY A 170 -11.95 13.02 21.93
CA GLY A 170 -11.91 12.79 20.49
C GLY A 170 -11.83 11.31 20.10
N LEU A 171 -11.09 10.50 20.87
CA LEU A 171 -11.04 9.06 20.67
C LEU A 171 -12.38 8.36 21.01
N ASP A 172 -13.08 8.82 22.04
CA ASP A 172 -14.42 8.33 22.39
C ASP A 172 -15.45 8.68 21.30
N GLU A 173 -15.40 9.89 20.74
CA GLU A 173 -16.24 10.27 19.60
C GLU A 173 -16.00 9.38 18.38
N ILE A 174 -14.74 9.08 18.05
CA ILE A 174 -14.38 8.15 16.97
C ILE A 174 -14.91 6.74 17.27
N GLN A 175 -14.76 6.28 18.52
CA GLN A 175 -15.25 4.98 18.96
C GLN A 175 -16.77 4.85 18.78
N GLN A 176 -17.54 5.87 19.21
CA GLN A 176 -18.98 5.89 19.06
C GLN A 176 -19.41 5.96 17.59
N SER A 177 -18.73 6.79 16.79
CA SER A 177 -19.00 6.90 15.35
C SER A 177 -18.80 5.55 14.63
N LEU A 178 -17.71 4.84 14.92
CA LEU A 178 -17.42 3.53 14.34
C LEU A 178 -18.44 2.45 14.70
N ARG A 179 -19.03 2.52 15.90
CA ARG A 179 -20.10 1.58 16.30
C ARG A 179 -21.33 1.69 15.39
N ASN A 180 -21.64 2.88 14.87
CA ASN A 180 -22.74 3.07 13.92
C ASN A 180 -22.51 2.33 12.59
N TYR A 181 -21.25 2.05 12.25
CA TYR A 181 -20.86 1.25 11.08
C TYR A 181 -20.61 -0.23 11.44
N GLY A 182 -20.96 -0.67 12.66
CA GLY A 182 -20.77 -2.04 13.11
C GLY A 182 -19.32 -2.40 13.43
N VAL A 183 -18.45 -1.40 13.64
CA VAL A 183 -17.03 -1.59 13.97
C VAL A 183 -16.79 -1.28 15.44
N THR A 184 -16.15 -2.21 16.15
CA THR A 184 -15.76 -2.05 17.55
C THR A 184 -14.33 -1.51 17.62
N LEU A 185 -14.16 -0.31 18.17
CA LEU A 185 -12.84 0.24 18.48
C LEU A 185 -12.52 0.00 19.96
N ASN A 186 -11.44 -0.75 20.23
CA ASN A 186 -10.87 -0.96 21.55
C ASN A 186 -9.65 -0.06 21.72
N ILE A 187 -9.60 0.71 22.81
CA ILE A 187 -8.54 1.70 23.03
C ILE A 187 -7.82 1.35 24.32
N ALA A 188 -6.52 1.15 24.22
CA ALA A 188 -5.62 0.94 25.34
C ALA A 188 -4.55 2.04 25.36
N PHE A 189 -4.12 2.41 26.57
CA PHE A 189 -3.08 3.40 26.77
C PHE A 189 -1.86 2.77 27.44
N SER A 190 -0.67 3.09 26.93
CA SER A 190 0.59 2.69 27.53
C SER A 190 1.63 3.81 27.43
N THR A 191 2.42 3.99 28.49
CA THR A 191 3.47 5.01 28.57
C THR A 191 4.82 4.51 28.04
N SER A 192 4.99 3.20 27.86
CA SER A 192 6.27 2.58 27.49
C SER A 192 6.33 2.12 26.02
N ILE A 193 5.36 2.53 25.20
CA ILE A 193 5.34 2.16 23.78
C ILE A 193 6.14 3.17 22.95
N HIS A 194 6.95 2.64 22.05
CA HIS A 194 7.75 3.44 21.11
C HIS A 194 7.59 2.95 19.67
N ASP A 195 7.14 1.71 19.52
CA ASP A 195 6.95 1.07 18.23
C ASP A 195 5.74 1.67 17.50
N ARG A 196 5.88 1.79 16.18
CA ARG A 196 4.86 2.29 15.26
C ARG A 196 4.53 1.15 14.32
N GLU A 197 3.49 0.40 14.66
CA GLU A 197 3.19 -0.88 14.02
C GLU A 197 1.69 -1.00 13.76
N ILE A 198 1.35 -1.37 12.53
CA ILE A 198 -0.02 -1.67 12.12
C ILE A 198 -0.03 -3.14 11.69
N ARG A 199 -0.96 -3.92 12.25
CA ARG A 199 -1.10 -5.35 11.95
C ARG A 199 -2.50 -5.63 11.46
N PHE A 200 -2.58 -6.49 10.45
CA PHE A 200 -3.82 -7.04 9.93
C PHE A 200 -3.89 -8.54 10.26
N ASN A 201 -5.08 -9.04 10.55
CA ASN A 201 -5.27 -10.45 10.90
C ASN A 201 -4.99 -11.45 9.76
N ASN A 202 -4.77 -10.96 8.54
CA ASN A 202 -4.32 -11.75 7.39
C ASN A 202 -2.79 -11.93 7.31
N GLY A 203 -2.03 -11.48 8.32
CA GLY A 203 -0.59 -11.72 8.44
C GLY A 203 0.29 -10.53 8.04
N TRP A 204 -0.28 -9.52 7.39
CA TRP A 204 0.44 -8.28 7.05
C TRP A 204 0.74 -7.44 8.29
N MET A 205 1.95 -6.93 8.35
CA MET A 205 2.44 -6.01 9.38
C MET A 205 3.17 -4.86 8.70
N ILE A 206 2.90 -3.64 9.12
CA ILE A 206 3.41 -2.42 8.49
C ILE A 206 3.97 -1.52 9.57
N LYS A 207 5.26 -1.18 9.45
CA LYS A 207 5.95 -0.26 10.34
C LYS A 207 6.22 1.04 9.61
N ILE A 208 5.77 2.15 10.18
CA ILE A 208 5.95 3.47 9.57
C ILE A 208 6.86 4.29 10.47
N GLY A 209 7.93 4.82 9.91
CA GLY A 209 8.93 5.58 10.66
C GLY A 209 8.36 6.77 11.42
N ARG A 210 7.22 7.35 11.02
CA ARG A 210 6.52 8.44 11.74
C ARG A 210 5.12 8.05 12.25
N GLY A 211 4.75 6.77 12.17
CA GLY A 211 3.40 6.32 12.46
C GLY A 211 2.40 6.86 11.43
N LEU A 212 1.19 7.18 11.86
CA LEU A 212 0.18 7.80 10.99
C LEU A 212 0.47 9.29 10.72
N ASP A 213 1.43 9.91 11.40
CA ASP A 213 1.70 11.36 11.36
C ASP A 213 2.88 11.76 10.44
N TYR A 214 2.86 11.25 9.21
CA TYR A 214 3.86 11.60 8.18
C TYR A 214 3.43 12.73 7.25
N PHE A 215 2.24 13.31 7.39
CA PHE A 215 1.77 14.41 6.56
C PHE A 215 2.24 15.77 7.07
N LYS A 216 2.59 16.67 6.14
CA LYS A 216 2.87 18.06 6.50
C LYS A 216 1.58 18.85 6.73
N ARG A 217 1.73 19.95 7.46
CA ARG A 217 0.69 20.98 7.57
C ARG A 217 0.39 21.55 6.16
N PRO A 218 -0.88 21.79 5.81
CA PRO A 218 -1.22 22.48 4.56
C PRO A 218 -0.66 23.92 4.56
N GLN A 219 -0.33 24.43 3.37
CA GLN A 219 0.27 25.76 3.20
C GLN A 219 -0.68 26.90 3.60
N GLY A 220 -2.00 26.68 3.51
CA GLY A 220 -3.02 27.65 3.89
C GLY A 220 -4.35 26.98 4.26
N ARG A 221 -5.35 27.79 4.63
CA ARG A 221 -6.68 27.26 5.01
C ARG A 221 -7.40 26.56 3.86
N PHE A 222 -7.26 27.09 2.64
CA PHE A 222 -7.92 26.60 1.42
C PHE A 222 -6.90 26.22 0.34
N SER A 223 -5.83 25.52 0.73
CA SER A 223 -4.86 24.98 -0.22
C SER A 223 -5.29 23.62 -0.78
N ILE A 224 -4.89 23.34 -2.02
CA ILE A 224 -4.99 21.98 -2.58
C ILE A 224 -4.22 21.01 -1.68
N GLY A 225 -4.80 19.84 -1.47
CA GLY A 225 -4.30 18.85 -0.52
C GLY A 225 -4.86 18.99 0.90
N SER A 226 -5.71 19.98 1.21
CA SER A 226 -6.31 20.11 2.55
C SER A 226 -7.25 18.95 2.93
N CYS A 227 -8.06 18.47 1.98
CA CYS A 227 -8.99 17.35 2.20
C CYS A 227 -8.47 16.04 1.61
N ASP A 228 -7.93 16.09 0.40
CA ASP A 228 -7.35 14.94 -0.28
C ASP A 228 -5.85 14.81 0.05
N PHE A 229 -5.50 13.73 0.75
CA PHE A 229 -4.15 13.51 1.25
C PHE A 229 -3.22 12.91 0.19
N ASP A 230 -3.73 12.47 -0.97
CA ASP A 230 -2.87 12.16 -2.11
C ASP A 230 -2.18 13.41 -2.67
N LEU A 231 -2.78 14.59 -2.48
CA LEU A 231 -2.19 15.87 -2.90
C LEU A 231 -1.42 16.56 -1.76
N ARG A 232 -1.33 15.95 -0.57
CA ARG A 232 -0.66 16.54 0.59
C ARG A 232 0.84 16.20 0.60
N PRO A 233 1.74 17.19 0.75
CA PRO A 233 3.16 16.92 0.95
C PRO A 233 3.42 16.12 2.24
N CYS A 234 4.30 15.13 2.15
CA CYS A 234 4.71 14.29 3.26
C CYS A 234 6.08 14.71 3.82
N HIS A 235 6.32 14.38 5.08
CA HIS A 235 7.66 14.34 5.67
C HIS A 235 8.41 13.10 5.20
N GLU A 236 9.73 13.19 5.12
CA GLU A 236 10.57 12.02 4.85
C GLU A 236 10.31 10.90 5.87
N THR A 237 10.00 9.70 5.39
CA THR A 237 9.81 8.51 6.23
C THR A 237 9.97 7.22 5.44
N THR A 238 10.10 6.11 6.15
CA THR A 238 10.08 4.76 5.58
C THR A 238 8.83 4.01 6.01
N VAL A 239 8.28 3.22 5.10
CA VAL A 239 7.20 2.28 5.35
C VAL A 239 7.74 0.89 5.08
N ASP A 240 7.93 0.11 6.12
CA ASP A 240 8.42 -1.26 6.08
C ASP A 240 7.26 -2.23 6.22
N VAL A 241 7.06 -3.05 5.19
CA VAL A 241 5.96 -4.01 5.09
C VAL A 241 6.51 -5.41 5.24
N PHE A 242 5.93 -6.16 6.17
CA PHE A 242 6.28 -7.53 6.50
C PHE A 242 5.06 -8.42 6.34
N HIS A 243 5.30 -9.70 6.04
CA HIS A 243 4.27 -10.72 6.10
C HIS A 243 4.68 -11.78 7.11
N THR A 244 3.89 -11.97 8.15
CA THR A 244 4.14 -12.97 9.20
C THR A 244 3.07 -14.05 9.15
N LYS A 245 3.49 -15.31 9.21
CA LYS A 245 2.61 -16.48 9.26
C LYS A 245 1.83 -16.59 10.58
N HIS A 246 2.32 -15.90 11.61
CA HIS A 246 1.81 -15.97 12.97
C HIS A 246 1.43 -14.57 13.44
N THR A 247 0.20 -14.17 13.14
CA THR A 247 -0.53 -13.35 14.11
C THR A 247 -0.54 -14.16 15.40
N LYS A 248 0.34 -13.79 16.34
CA LYS A 248 0.29 -14.29 17.72
C LYS A 248 -1.19 -14.27 18.12
N LYS A 249 -1.75 -15.45 18.38
CA LYS A 249 -2.84 -15.56 19.36
C LYS A 249 -2.25 -14.94 20.63
N MET A 250 -2.66 -13.72 20.93
CA MET A 250 -2.64 -13.26 22.32
C MET A 250 -3.80 -13.92 23.05
#